data_AF-X1CHK5-F1
#
_entry.id   AF-X1CHK5-F1
#
_cell.length_a   1.000
_cell.length_b   1.000
_cell.length_c   1.000
_cell.angle_alpha   90.00
_cell.angle_beta   90.00
_cell.angle_gamma   90.00
#
_symmetry.space_group_name_H-M   'P 1'
#
loop_
_entity.id
_entity.type
_entity.pdbx_description
1 polymer ?
#
loop_
_entity_poly.entity_id
_entity_poly.type
_entity_poly.pdbx_seq_one_letter_code
_entity_poly.pdbx_strand_id
1 'polypeptide(L)'
;CTTVFCKDIPEIEVRVQMGKILDGFADHMRDYPDQCTFVLAEEKEATREDLVKTLKESGVEILLNYMPVGSEKATKFYAQCVLEAGVAFINNMPVFVASNPEWAEKFKDKKIPVIGDDIKSQLGATITH
;
A
#
# COMPACT_ATOMS: atom_id res chain seq x y z
N CYS A 1 -17.44 -5.72 5.52
CA CYS A 1 -16.58 -5.41 6.69
C CYS A 1 -16.08 -6.71 7.33
N THR A 2 -14.90 -6.69 7.97
CA THR A 2 -14.32 -7.87 8.66
C THR A 2 -14.97 -8.11 10.04
N THR A 3 -14.82 -9.32 10.58
CA THR A 3 -15.31 -9.69 11.91
C THR A 3 -14.59 -8.90 13.00
N VAL A 4 -15.35 -8.29 13.91
CA VAL A 4 -14.78 -7.63 15.10
C VAL A 4 -14.35 -8.71 16.10
N PHE A 5 -13.04 -8.99 16.17
CA PHE A 5 -12.46 -9.96 17.10
C PHE A 5 -11.83 -9.31 18.35
N CYS A 6 -11.52 -8.01 18.29
CA CYS A 6 -11.10 -7.18 19.41
C CYS A 6 -11.94 -5.91 19.41
N LYS A 7 -12.70 -5.66 20.48
CA LYS A 7 -13.62 -4.51 20.57
C LYS A 7 -12.91 -3.24 21.02
N ASP A 8 -11.95 -3.38 21.91
CA ASP A 8 -11.27 -2.28 22.58
C ASP A 8 -9.86 -2.13 22.00
N ILE A 9 -9.73 -1.27 20.99
CA ILE A 9 -8.43 -0.88 20.44
C ILE A 9 -8.01 0.41 21.15
N PRO A 10 -6.86 0.46 21.84
CA PRO A 10 -6.37 1.69 22.46
C PRO A 10 -6.24 2.81 21.43
N GLU A 11 -6.63 4.03 21.81
CA GLU A 11 -6.35 5.20 20.98
C GLU A 11 -4.84 5.38 20.86
N ILE A 12 -4.37 5.49 19.61
CA ILE A 12 -3.01 5.83 19.28
C ILE A 12 -2.99 7.21 18.66
N GLU A 13 -1.99 8.02 18.97
CA GLU A 13 -1.83 9.38 18.42
C GLU A 13 -1.30 9.35 16.97
N VAL A 14 -1.77 8.40 16.16
CA VAL A 14 -1.43 8.26 14.73
C VAL A 14 -2.63 8.69 13.91
N ARG A 15 -2.47 9.77 13.15
CA ARG A 15 -3.49 10.26 12.22
C ARG A 15 -3.26 9.66 10.84
N VAL A 16 -4.34 9.21 10.21
CA VAL A 16 -4.33 8.85 8.79
C VAL A 16 -4.01 10.11 7.98
N GLN A 17 -3.07 10.00 7.06
CA GLN A 17 -2.66 11.09 6.18
C GLN A 17 -3.12 10.82 4.76
N MET A 18 -3.47 11.90 4.04
CA MET A 18 -3.87 11.79 2.65
C MET A 18 -2.71 11.30 1.77
N GLY A 19 -2.98 10.30 0.93
CA GLY A 19 -2.03 9.73 -0.01
C GLY A 19 -2.21 10.24 -1.44
N LYS A 20 -1.53 9.60 -2.38
CA LYS A 20 -1.77 9.71 -3.83
C LYS A 20 -2.77 8.63 -4.28
N ILE A 21 -3.82 9.03 -5.00
CA ILE A 21 -4.89 8.11 -5.44
C ILE A 21 -4.43 7.28 -6.65
N LEU A 22 -4.02 7.94 -7.74
CA LEU A 22 -3.65 7.29 -9.01
C LEU A 22 -4.73 6.29 -9.50
N ASP A 23 -4.34 5.07 -9.88
CA ASP A 23 -5.24 3.96 -10.21
C ASP A 23 -5.67 3.15 -8.97
N GLY A 24 -5.55 3.76 -7.79
CA GLY A 24 -6.10 3.30 -6.51
C GLY A 24 -7.63 3.23 -6.48
N PHE A 25 -8.29 3.94 -7.38
CA PHE A 25 -9.74 4.02 -7.47
C PHE A 25 -10.18 3.80 -8.91
N ALA A 26 -11.03 2.79 -9.13
CA ALA A 26 -11.48 2.43 -10.47
C ALA A 26 -12.68 3.28 -10.91
N ASP A 27 -12.75 3.68 -12.19
CA ASP A 27 -13.79 4.60 -12.66
C ASP A 27 -15.23 4.09 -12.43
N HIS A 28 -15.47 2.79 -12.62
CA HIS A 28 -16.78 2.17 -12.41
C HIS A 28 -17.26 2.27 -10.95
N MET A 29 -16.36 2.52 -9.99
CA MET A 29 -16.72 2.66 -8.58
C MET A 29 -17.54 3.94 -8.32
N ARG A 30 -17.51 4.92 -9.24
CA ARG A 30 -18.34 6.14 -9.17
C ARG A 30 -19.82 5.87 -9.42
N ASP A 31 -20.14 4.74 -10.06
CA ASP A 31 -21.51 4.39 -10.44
C ASP A 31 -22.25 3.64 -9.31
N TYR A 32 -21.60 3.43 -8.17
CA TYR A 32 -22.16 2.72 -7.02
C TYR A 32 -22.50 3.69 -5.89
N PRO A 33 -23.55 3.42 -5.09
CA PRO A 33 -23.84 4.18 -3.88
C PRO A 33 -22.67 4.18 -2.90
N ASP A 34 -22.46 5.26 -2.15
CA ASP A 34 -21.37 5.44 -1.19
C ASP A 34 -21.19 4.26 -0.22
N GLN A 35 -22.29 3.65 0.23
CA GLN A 35 -22.29 2.48 1.11
C GLN A 35 -21.71 1.20 0.48
N CYS A 36 -21.53 1.18 -0.84
CA CYS A 36 -21.07 0.05 -1.64
C CYS A 36 -19.77 0.34 -2.41
N THR A 37 -19.10 1.47 -2.15
CA THR A 37 -17.91 1.89 -2.90
C THR A 37 -16.88 2.56 -1.99
N PHE A 38 -15.69 2.83 -2.53
CA PHE A 38 -14.73 3.68 -1.85
C PHE A 38 -15.16 5.14 -1.97
N VAL A 39 -15.18 5.86 -0.84
CA VAL A 39 -15.43 7.30 -0.82
C VAL A 39 -14.09 8.01 -0.86
N LEU A 40 -13.86 8.80 -1.91
CA LEU A 40 -12.62 9.57 -2.05
C LEU A 40 -12.60 10.72 -1.03
N ALA A 41 -11.46 10.90 -0.36
CA ALA A 41 -11.25 12.06 0.49
C ALA A 41 -11.19 13.35 -0.34
N GLU A 42 -11.73 14.44 0.20
CA GLU A 42 -11.66 15.78 -0.40
C GLU A 42 -10.33 16.50 -0.11
N GLU A 43 -9.47 15.88 0.72
CA GLU A 43 -8.15 16.40 1.07
C GLU A 43 -7.21 16.40 -0.14
N LYS A 44 -6.27 17.35 -0.15
CA LYS A 44 -5.27 17.47 -1.21
C LYS A 44 -4.39 16.22 -1.24
N GLU A 45 -4.30 15.57 -2.39
CA GLU A 45 -3.39 14.44 -2.60
C GLU A 45 -1.94 14.82 -2.30
N ALA A 46 -1.24 13.96 -1.55
CA ALA A 46 0.17 14.14 -1.26
C ALA A 46 1.04 14.03 -2.51
N THR A 47 2.08 14.85 -2.57
CA THR A 47 3.14 14.70 -3.59
C THR A 47 4.09 13.56 -3.20
N ARG A 48 4.98 13.18 -4.13
CA ARG A 48 6.02 12.19 -3.83
C ARG A 48 6.93 12.71 -2.72
N GLU A 49 7.30 13.98 -2.80
CA GLU A 49 8.18 14.66 -1.86
C GLU A 49 7.56 14.68 -0.45
N ASP A 50 6.26 14.98 -0.35
CA ASP A 50 5.52 14.96 0.92
C ASP A 50 5.55 13.56 1.56
N LEU A 51 5.33 12.51 0.77
CA LEU A 51 5.34 11.13 1.25
C LEU A 51 6.74 10.68 1.67
N VAL A 52 7.76 10.95 0.86
CA VAL A 52 9.15 10.62 1.20
C VAL A 52 9.58 11.34 2.49
N LYS A 53 9.21 12.62 2.64
CA LYS A 53 9.47 13.39 3.86
C LYS A 53 8.78 12.76 5.07
N THR A 54 7.50 12.44 4.94
CA THR A 54 6.71 11.78 6.00
C THR A 54 7.33 10.46 6.45
N LEU A 55 7.70 9.59 5.50
CA LEU A 55 8.35 8.31 5.81
C LEU A 55 9.66 8.52 6.58
N LYS A 56 10.48 9.51 6.20
CA LYS A 56 11.72 9.82 6.93
C LYS A 56 11.46 10.39 8.33
N GLU A 57 10.52 11.33 8.45
CA GLU A 57 10.22 12.01 9.71
C GLU A 57 9.54 11.09 10.73
N SER A 58 8.73 10.14 10.26
CA SER A 58 8.08 9.13 11.12
C SER A 58 9.05 8.12 11.73
N GLY A 59 10.26 7.95 11.16
CA GLY A 59 11.19 6.91 11.58
C GLY A 59 10.69 5.49 11.28
N VAL A 60 9.76 5.33 10.33
CA VAL A 60 9.22 4.01 9.98
C VAL A 60 10.29 3.14 9.34
N GLU A 61 10.33 1.87 9.73
CA GLU A 61 11.31 0.91 9.19
C GLU A 61 10.72 0.03 8.08
N ILE A 62 9.39 -0.18 8.09
CA ILE A 62 8.68 -1.09 7.18
C ILE A 62 7.36 -0.47 6.73
N LEU A 63 7.10 -0.46 5.42
CA LEU A 63 5.81 -0.09 4.83
C LEU A 63 5.10 -1.32 4.27
N LEU A 64 3.82 -1.47 4.62
CA LEU A 64 2.94 -2.52 4.09
C LEU A 64 2.00 -1.93 3.03
N ASN A 65 2.00 -2.51 1.83
CA ASN A 65 1.12 -2.10 0.74
C ASN A 65 -0.18 -2.92 0.75
N TYR A 66 -1.31 -2.24 0.91
CA TYR A 66 -2.67 -2.78 0.79
C TYR A 66 -3.56 -1.93 -0.14
N MET A 67 -2.98 -1.36 -1.20
CA MET A 67 -3.78 -0.69 -2.25
C MET A 67 -4.83 -1.64 -2.85
N PRO A 68 -5.92 -1.16 -3.48
CA PRO A 68 -6.86 -2.05 -4.15
C PRO A 68 -6.23 -2.87 -5.28
N VAL A 69 -6.81 -4.04 -5.57
CA VAL A 69 -6.34 -4.89 -6.69
C VAL A 69 -6.54 -4.12 -8.00
N GLY A 70 -5.52 -4.14 -8.87
CA GLY A 70 -5.49 -3.38 -10.13
C GLY A 70 -4.74 -2.05 -10.04
N SER A 71 -4.33 -1.61 -8.85
CA SER A 71 -3.63 -0.34 -8.64
C SER A 71 -2.12 -0.44 -8.90
N GLU A 72 -1.74 -0.65 -10.16
CA GLU A 72 -0.36 -0.85 -10.59
C GLU A 72 0.47 0.44 -10.48
N LYS A 73 -0.04 1.57 -10.98
CA LYS A 73 0.63 2.87 -10.92
C LYS A 73 0.80 3.32 -9.47
N ALA A 74 -0.23 3.16 -8.65
CA ALA A 74 -0.17 3.48 -7.22
C ALA A 74 0.87 2.60 -6.51
N THR A 75 0.85 1.29 -6.71
CA THR A 75 1.82 0.38 -6.07
C THR A 75 3.25 0.74 -6.44
N LYS A 76 3.54 0.97 -7.73
CA LYS A 76 4.89 1.37 -8.18
C LYS A 76 5.28 2.76 -7.67
N PHE A 77 4.33 3.68 -7.59
CA PHE A 77 4.55 5.02 -7.04
C PHE A 77 4.98 4.96 -5.56
N TYR A 78 4.24 4.22 -4.72
CA TYR A 78 4.59 4.04 -3.31
C TYR A 78 5.87 3.22 -3.12
N ALA A 79 6.09 2.17 -3.92
CA ALA A 79 7.33 1.39 -3.89
C ALA A 79 8.55 2.30 -4.13
N GLN A 80 8.43 3.29 -5.02
CA GLN A 80 9.52 4.24 -5.16
C GLN A 80 9.61 5.28 -4.04
N CYS A 81 8.50 5.77 -3.49
CA CYS A 81 8.57 6.63 -2.29
C CYS A 81 9.37 5.94 -1.17
N VAL A 82 9.13 4.64 -1.00
CA VAL A 82 9.81 3.77 -0.02
C VAL A 82 11.31 3.61 -0.34
N LEU A 83 11.66 3.35 -1.61
CA LEU A 83 13.07 3.32 -2.05
C LEU A 83 13.80 4.65 -1.83
N GLU A 84 13.13 5.79 -1.99
CA GLU A 84 13.70 7.13 -1.75
C GLU A 84 13.79 7.49 -0.27
N ALA A 85 12.89 6.93 0.54
CA ALA A 85 12.87 7.07 1.98
C ALA A 85 13.90 6.17 2.69
N GLY A 86 14.30 5.06 2.08
CA GLY A 86 15.20 4.09 2.72
C GLY A 86 14.46 3.08 3.62
N VAL A 87 13.18 2.85 3.36
CA VAL A 87 12.28 2.04 4.20
C VAL A 87 12.08 0.66 3.57
N ALA A 88 11.95 -0.40 4.36
CA ALA A 88 11.65 -1.73 3.82
C ALA A 88 10.22 -1.80 3.25
N PHE A 89 10.01 -2.60 2.21
CA PHE A 89 8.71 -2.71 1.54
C PHE A 89 8.12 -4.11 1.62
N ILE A 90 6.88 -4.23 2.09
CA ILE A 90 6.09 -5.47 2.04
C ILE A 90 4.91 -5.26 1.10
N ASN A 91 4.93 -5.92 -0.06
CA ASN A 91 3.89 -5.86 -1.05
C ASN A 91 2.87 -6.98 -0.88
N ASN A 92 1.70 -6.67 -0.31
CA ASN A 92 0.61 -7.64 -0.16
C ASN A 92 -0.28 -7.74 -1.40
N MET A 93 0.03 -6.99 -2.46
CA MET A 93 -0.75 -6.92 -3.70
C MET A 93 -0.14 -7.78 -4.81
N PRO A 94 -0.94 -8.27 -5.77
CA PRO A 94 -0.46 -9.09 -6.89
C PRO A 94 0.20 -8.27 -8.01
N VAL A 95 0.59 -7.03 -7.74
CA VAL A 95 1.41 -6.22 -8.65
C VAL A 95 2.86 -6.65 -8.49
N PHE A 96 3.55 -6.96 -9.60
CA PHE A 96 4.93 -7.41 -9.52
C PHE A 96 5.90 -6.29 -9.12
N VAL A 97 6.42 -6.39 -7.90
CA VAL A 97 7.49 -5.53 -7.36
C VAL A 97 8.66 -6.40 -6.92
N ALA A 98 8.46 -7.28 -5.94
CA ALA A 98 9.52 -8.18 -5.48
C ALA A 98 9.88 -9.23 -6.54
N SER A 99 8.89 -9.68 -7.32
CA SER A 99 9.04 -10.67 -8.39
C SER A 99 9.49 -10.05 -9.72
N ASN A 100 9.54 -8.72 -9.81
CA ASN A 100 10.01 -8.03 -11.00
C ASN A 100 11.53 -7.79 -10.90
N PRO A 101 12.36 -8.30 -11.83
CA PRO A 101 13.82 -8.19 -11.73
C PRO A 101 14.35 -6.75 -11.66
N GLU A 102 13.74 -5.81 -12.39
CA GLU A 102 14.15 -4.40 -12.39
C GLU A 102 13.91 -3.75 -11.03
N TRP A 103 12.77 -4.04 -10.40
CA TRP A 103 12.47 -3.55 -9.06
C TRP A 103 13.35 -4.22 -8.00
N ALA A 104 13.49 -5.54 -8.07
CA ALA A 104 14.36 -6.29 -7.15
C ALA A 104 15.81 -5.76 -7.17
N GLU A 105 16.34 -5.43 -8.35
CA GLU A 105 17.66 -4.82 -8.51
C GLU A 105 17.74 -3.43 -7.85
N LYS A 106 16.73 -2.56 -8.05
CA LYS A 106 16.67 -1.24 -7.39
C LYS A 106 16.70 -1.35 -5.86
N PHE A 107 15.95 -2.30 -5.29
CA PHE A 107 15.95 -2.54 -3.84
C PHE A 107 17.30 -3.07 -3.35
N LYS A 108 17.90 -4.01 -4.11
CA LYS A 108 19.21 -4.58 -3.81
C LYS A 108 20.32 -3.52 -3.83
N ASP A 109 20.35 -2.66 -4.84
CA ASP A 109 21.36 -1.61 -5.00
C ASP A 109 21.33 -0.61 -3.85
N LYS A 110 20.13 -0.29 -3.35
CA LYS A 110 19.94 0.56 -2.17
C LYS A 110 20.11 -0.16 -0.85
N LYS A 111 20.32 -1.49 -0.85
CA LYS A 111 20.38 -2.35 0.34
C LYS A 111 19.11 -2.27 1.20
N ILE A 112 17.96 -2.17 0.55
CA ILE A 112 16.65 -2.07 1.20
C ILE A 112 15.90 -3.41 1.04
N PRO A 113 15.37 -4.00 2.10
CA PRO A 113 14.56 -5.22 1.99
C PRO A 113 13.24 -5.00 1.22
N VAL A 114 12.88 -5.99 0.40
CA VAL A 114 11.57 -6.08 -0.26
C VAL A 114 11.01 -7.49 -0.10
N ILE A 115 9.74 -7.59 0.30
CA ILE A 115 8.98 -8.84 0.43
C ILE A 115 7.72 -8.71 -0.40
N GLY A 116 7.38 -9.74 -1.16
CA GLY A 116 6.23 -9.77 -2.05
C GLY A 116 6.39 -10.88 -3.08
N ASP A 117 5.52 -10.98 -4.08
CA ASP A 117 4.27 -10.23 -4.21
C ASP A 117 3.09 -11.13 -3.81
N ASP A 118 1.92 -10.52 -3.61
CA ASP A 118 0.65 -11.20 -3.28
C ASP A 118 0.66 -11.99 -1.95
N ILE A 119 0.00 -11.45 -0.92
CA ILE A 119 -0.04 -12.13 0.39
C ILE A 119 -0.85 -13.43 0.30
N LYS A 120 -0.29 -14.51 0.87
CA LYS A 120 -1.01 -15.79 0.95
C LYS A 120 -1.95 -15.83 2.13
N SER A 121 -3.15 -16.35 1.90
CA SER A 121 -4.07 -16.74 2.98
C SER A 121 -3.62 -18.04 3.63
N GLN A 122 -3.91 -18.22 4.93
CA GLN A 122 -3.62 -19.46 5.65
C GLN A 122 -4.32 -20.67 5.02
N LEU A 123 -5.61 -20.50 4.70
CA LEU A 123 -6.42 -21.43 3.93
C LEU A 123 -7.29 -20.62 2.97
N GLY A 124 -7.15 -20.89 1.68
CA GLY A 124 -7.88 -20.21 0.62
C GLY A 124 -8.18 -21.14 -0.53
N ALA A 125 -8.95 -20.68 -1.52
CA ALA A 125 -9.33 -21.49 -2.67
C ALA A 125 -8.10 -22.04 -3.41
N THR A 126 -7.07 -21.22 -3.61
CA THR A 126 -5.84 -21.60 -4.33
C THR A 126 -5.07 -22.77 -3.69
N ILE A 127 -5.10 -22.93 -2.37
CA ILE A 127 -4.43 -24.05 -1.68
C ILE A 127 -5.36 -25.27 -1.50
N THR A 128 -6.67 -25.06 -1.56
CA THR A 128 -7.67 -26.12 -1.34
C THR A 128 -8.02 -26.87 -2.63
N HIS A 129 -7.94 -26.19 -3.78
CA HIS A 129 -8.17 -26.76 -5.11
C HIS A 129 -7.03 -27.69 -5.54
#